data_AF-A0A1I5H6N0-F1
#
_entry.id   AF-A0A1I5H6N0-F1
#
_cell.length_a   1.000
_cell.length_b   1.000
_cell.length_c   1.000
_cell.angle_alpha   90.00
_cell.angle_beta   90.00
_cell.angle_gamma   90.00
#
_symmetry.space_group_name_H-M   'P 1'
#
loop_
_entity.id
_entity.type
_entity.pdbx_description
1 polymer ?
#
loop_
_entity_poly.entity_id
_entity_poly.type
_entity_poly.pdbx_seq_one_letter_code
_entity_poly.pdbx_strand_id
1 'polypeptide(L)'
;MPGVRPDELAEADLVRELEHLHMTRHTTFLHGSSDALAEHSSRTGELEREYVRRHPDRKVDPARTRKGARALHQPRPESTERPDRPGAGDPTGSSTLHHTAGPEGRDSVDRMSTE
;
A
#
# COMPACT_ATOMS: atom_id res chain seq x y z
N MET A 1 -6.75 5.23 -35.32
CA MET A 1 -6.01 4.22 -36.11
C MET A 1 -5.82 3.02 -35.19
N PRO A 2 -6.44 1.86 -35.48
CA PRO A 2 -6.09 0.66 -34.73
C PRO A 2 -4.61 0.35 -34.99
N GLY A 3 -3.83 0.18 -33.92
CA GLY A 3 -2.44 -0.23 -34.05
C GLY A 3 -2.33 -1.68 -34.55
N VAL A 4 -1.10 -2.11 -34.86
CA VAL A 4 -0.80 -3.48 -35.28
C VAL A 4 -1.36 -4.48 -34.25
N ARG A 5 -1.80 -5.66 -34.72
CA ARG A 5 -2.38 -6.68 -33.84
C ARG A 5 -1.30 -7.22 -32.89
N PRO A 6 -1.64 -7.52 -31.63
CA PRO A 6 -0.65 -7.98 -30.65
C PRO A 6 0.15 -9.22 -31.09
N ASP A 7 -0.50 -10.17 -31.77
CA ASP A 7 0.10 -11.41 -32.27
C ASP A 7 1.13 -11.16 -33.39
N GLU A 8 1.04 -10.03 -34.07
CA GLU A 8 1.95 -9.63 -35.16
C GLU A 8 3.14 -8.78 -34.67
N LEU A 9 3.10 -8.29 -33.42
CA LEU A 9 4.18 -7.48 -32.87
C LEU A 9 5.41 -8.32 -32.51
N ALA A 10 6.58 -7.84 -32.90
CA ALA A 10 7.84 -8.35 -32.35
C ALA A 10 7.91 -8.09 -30.84
N GLU A 11 8.66 -8.91 -30.11
CA GLU A 11 8.74 -8.84 -28.65
C GLU A 11 9.16 -7.45 -28.13
N ALA A 12 10.19 -6.86 -28.74
CA ALA A 12 10.66 -5.54 -28.36
C ALA A 12 9.61 -4.44 -28.61
N ASP A 13 8.77 -4.61 -29.64
CA ASP A 13 7.71 -3.65 -29.95
C ASP A 13 6.54 -3.79 -28.98
N LEU A 14 6.15 -5.03 -28.64
CA LEU A 14 5.14 -5.32 -27.64
C LEU A 14 5.50 -4.71 -26.28
N VAL A 15 6.73 -4.94 -25.81
CA VAL A 15 7.21 -4.42 -24.51
C VAL A 15 7.24 -2.89 -24.51
N ARG A 16 7.78 -2.27 -25.57
CA ARG A 16 7.84 -0.81 -25.70
C ARG A 16 6.46 -0.18 -25.71
N GLU A 17 5.51 -0.79 -26.41
CA GLU A 17 4.15 -0.27 -26.48
C GLU A 17 3.41 -0.40 -25.15
N LEU A 18 3.56 -1.52 -24.44
CA LEU A 18 3.05 -1.70 -23.08
C LEU A 18 3.58 -0.63 -22.12
N GLU A 19 4.89 -0.37 -22.15
CA GLU A 19 5.51 0.67 -21.33
C GLU A 19 4.89 2.05 -21.60
N HIS A 20 4.74 2.41 -22.88
CA HIS A 20 4.13 3.68 -23.27
C HIS A 20 2.67 3.81 -22.81
N LEU A 21 1.86 2.74 -22.98
CA LEU A 21 0.46 2.75 -22.53
C LEU A 21 0.35 2.85 -21.01
N HIS A 22 1.21 2.17 -20.26
CA HIS A 22 1.22 2.26 -18.80
C HIS A 22 1.60 3.66 -18.32
N MET A 23 2.58 4.30 -18.96
CA MET A 23 3.02 5.66 -18.62
C MET A 23 1.89 6.68 -18.80
N THR A 24 1.12 6.58 -19.87
CA THR A 24 0.10 7.58 -20.25
C THR A 24 -1.29 7.29 -19.68
N ARG A 25 -1.54 6.07 -19.19
CA ARG A 25 -2.88 5.62 -18.75
C ARG A 25 -3.53 6.54 -17.71
N HIS A 26 -2.76 7.02 -16.74
CA HIS A 26 -3.32 7.87 -15.68
C HIS A 26 -3.77 9.23 -16.20
N THR A 27 -2.98 9.85 -17.08
CA THR A 27 -3.34 11.10 -17.75
C THR A 27 -4.56 10.91 -18.64
N THR A 28 -4.63 9.82 -19.43
CA THR A 28 -5.83 9.50 -20.24
C THR A 28 -7.05 9.27 -19.37
N PHE A 29 -6.90 8.65 -18.20
CA PHE A 29 -8.00 8.44 -17.26
C PHE A 29 -8.55 9.75 -16.68
N LEU A 30 -7.69 10.70 -16.31
CA LEU A 30 -8.13 11.96 -15.70
C LEU A 30 -8.58 13.02 -16.72
N HIS A 31 -8.00 13.02 -17.92
CA HIS A 31 -8.10 14.14 -18.86
C HIS A 31 -8.46 13.73 -20.29
N GLY A 32 -8.53 12.43 -20.57
CA GLY A 32 -8.95 11.92 -21.88
C GLY A 32 -10.47 12.00 -22.04
N SER A 33 -10.94 11.95 -23.30
CA SER A 33 -12.36 11.70 -23.58
C SER A 33 -12.74 10.28 -23.17
N SER A 34 -14.05 10.04 -23.01
CA SER A 34 -14.57 8.69 -22.75
C SER A 34 -14.11 7.68 -23.82
N ASP A 35 -14.13 8.09 -25.09
CA ASP A 35 -13.68 7.24 -26.21
C ASP A 35 -12.18 6.95 -26.12
N ALA A 36 -11.36 7.96 -25.78
CA ALA A 36 -9.92 7.77 -25.62
C ALA A 36 -9.61 6.78 -24.47
N LEU A 37 -10.34 6.88 -23.35
CA LEU A 37 -10.18 5.95 -22.24
C LEU A 37 -10.61 4.52 -22.61
N ALA A 38 -11.70 4.37 -23.38
CA ALA A 38 -12.19 3.08 -23.83
C ALA A 38 -11.16 2.39 -24.74
N GLU A 39 -10.66 3.09 -25.76
CA GLU A 39 -9.61 2.61 -26.66
C GLU A 39 -8.33 2.25 -25.89
N HIS A 40 -7.89 3.12 -24.97
CA HIS A 40 -6.70 2.88 -24.15
C HIS A 40 -6.85 1.62 -23.30
N SER A 41 -8.03 1.40 -22.73
CA SER A 41 -8.33 0.23 -21.90
C SER A 41 -8.37 -1.06 -22.74
N SER A 42 -8.99 -1.03 -23.92
CA SER A 42 -9.01 -2.17 -24.84
C SER A 42 -7.60 -2.56 -25.25
N ARG A 43 -6.82 -1.59 -25.76
CA ARG A 43 -5.47 -1.84 -26.28
C ARG A 43 -4.50 -2.30 -25.20
N THR A 44 -4.57 -1.70 -24.00
CA THR A 44 -3.79 -2.16 -22.84
C THR A 44 -4.09 -3.63 -22.55
N GLY A 45 -5.37 -4.01 -22.47
CA GLY A 45 -5.75 -5.39 -22.19
C GLY A 45 -5.36 -6.38 -23.28
N GLU A 46 -5.41 -5.97 -24.55
CA GLU A 46 -4.97 -6.79 -25.69
C GLU A 46 -3.47 -7.13 -25.62
N LEU A 47 -2.63 -6.12 -25.39
CA LEU A 47 -1.18 -6.31 -25.31
C LEU A 47 -0.78 -7.06 -24.04
N GLU A 48 -1.43 -6.81 -22.90
CA GLU A 48 -1.19 -7.55 -21.65
C GLU A 48 -1.50 -9.05 -21.81
N ARG A 49 -2.62 -9.39 -22.46
CA ARG A 49 -2.98 -10.78 -22.74
C ARG A 49 -1.95 -11.48 -23.61
N GLU A 50 -1.48 -10.79 -24.65
CA GLU A 50 -0.44 -11.32 -25.53
C GLU A 50 0.88 -11.54 -24.79
N TYR A 51 1.31 -10.58 -23.97
CA TYR A 51 2.51 -10.72 -23.16
C TYR A 51 2.41 -11.92 -22.21
N VAL A 52 1.31 -12.08 -21.49
CA VAL A 52 1.11 -13.24 -20.59
C VAL A 52 1.07 -14.56 -21.38
N ARG A 53 0.50 -14.57 -22.59
CA ARG A 53 0.48 -15.75 -23.46
C ARG A 53 1.88 -16.16 -23.91
N ARG A 54 2.77 -15.21 -24.22
CA ARG A 54 4.18 -15.44 -24.58
C ARG A 54 5.05 -15.82 -23.39
N HIS A 55 4.71 -15.32 -22.20
CA HIS A 55 5.49 -15.49 -20.97
C HIS A 55 4.71 -16.20 -19.86
N PRO A 56 4.34 -17.48 -20.04
CA PRO A 56 3.62 -18.24 -19.02
C PRO A 56 4.45 -18.40 -17.73
N ASP A 57 5.77 -18.52 -17.86
CA ASP A 57 6.72 -18.72 -16.74
C ASP A 57 7.27 -17.41 -16.17
N ARG A 58 6.63 -16.25 -16.47
CA ARG A 58 7.09 -14.96 -15.95
C ARG A 58 7.19 -14.99 -14.42
N LYS A 59 8.20 -14.32 -13.88
CA LYS A 59 8.37 -14.19 -12.44
C LYS A 59 7.22 -13.36 -11.86
N VAL A 60 6.43 -13.97 -10.99
CA VAL A 60 5.42 -13.28 -10.19
C VAL A 60 6.00 -13.03 -8.82
N ASP A 61 6.01 -11.76 -8.39
CA ASP A 61 6.39 -11.39 -7.03
C ASP A 61 5.39 -12.02 -6.03
N PRO A 62 5.82 -12.92 -5.14
CA PRO A 62 4.94 -13.51 -4.15
C PRO A 62 4.20 -12.48 -3.30
N ALA A 63 4.83 -11.32 -2.99
CA ALA A 63 4.22 -10.24 -2.24
C ALA A 63 3.03 -9.59 -2.96
N ARG A 64 3.00 -9.67 -4.30
CA ARG A 64 1.89 -9.19 -5.13
C ARG A 64 0.77 -10.21 -5.29
N THR A 65 0.88 -11.37 -4.67
CA THR A 65 -0.22 -12.34 -4.57
C THR A 65 -1.03 -12.09 -3.31
N ARG A 66 -2.33 -12.43 -3.34
CA ARG A 66 -3.19 -12.34 -2.14
C ARG A 66 -2.66 -13.18 -0.97
N LYS A 67 -2.13 -14.38 -1.26
CA LYS A 67 -1.57 -15.29 -0.25
C LYS A 67 -0.29 -14.71 0.36
N GLY A 68 0.63 -14.25 -0.47
CA GLY A 68 1.90 -13.67 -0.01
C GLY A 68 1.69 -12.36 0.75
N ALA A 69 0.83 -11.45 0.29
CA ALA A 69 0.49 -10.22 1.02
C ALA A 69 -0.06 -10.51 2.42
N ARG A 70 -0.92 -11.53 2.56
CA ARG A 70 -1.43 -11.98 3.87
C ARG A 70 -0.34 -12.58 4.75
N ALA A 71 0.60 -13.33 4.19
CA ALA A 71 1.72 -13.90 4.94
C ALA A 71 2.68 -12.83 5.45
N LEU A 72 2.90 -11.75 4.67
CA LEU A 72 3.71 -10.60 5.09
C LEU A 72 3.05 -9.79 6.22
N HIS A 73 1.72 -9.70 6.23
CA HIS A 73 0.97 -8.99 7.26
C HIS A 73 0.74 -9.81 8.54
N GLN A 74 0.93 -11.13 8.51
CA GLN A 74 0.88 -11.93 9.73
C GLN A 74 1.98 -11.45 10.68
N PRO A 75 1.65 -11.10 11.94
CA PRO A 75 2.67 -10.75 12.90
C PRO A 75 3.63 -11.93 13.01
N ARG A 76 4.92 -11.66 12.83
CA ARG A 76 5.97 -12.66 13.09
C ARG A 76 5.68 -13.24 14.47
N PRO A 77 5.59 -14.58 14.64
CA PRO A 77 5.31 -15.15 15.95
C PRO A 77 6.31 -14.54 16.93
N GLU A 78 5.79 -13.86 17.97
CA GLU A 78 6.62 -13.36 19.05
C GLU A 78 7.44 -14.56 19.52
N SER A 79 8.77 -14.48 19.40
CA SER A 79 9.68 -15.42 20.02
C SER A 79 9.30 -15.44 21.50
N THR A 80 8.54 -16.45 21.90
CA THR A 80 8.10 -16.65 23.29
C THR A 80 9.30 -17.22 24.04
N GLU A 81 10.31 -16.39 24.20
CA GLU A 81 11.33 -16.51 25.22
C GLU A 81 11.40 -15.14 25.88
N ARG A 82 10.40 -14.87 26.72
CA ARG A 82 10.64 -13.97 27.85
C ARG A 82 11.59 -14.75 28.77
N PRO A 83 12.85 -14.32 28.97
CA PRO A 83 13.65 -14.94 30.01
C PRO A 83 12.92 -14.71 31.33
N ASP A 84 12.77 -15.78 32.11
CA ASP A 84 12.23 -15.74 33.46
C ASP A 84 12.91 -14.61 34.23
N ARG A 85 12.15 -13.57 34.57
CA ARG A 85 12.62 -12.59 35.57
C ARG A 85 12.71 -13.34 36.90
N PRO A 86 13.89 -13.47 37.52
CA PRO A 86 13.97 -14.09 38.82
C PRO A 86 13.31 -13.18 39.86
N GLY A 87 12.31 -13.72 40.54
CA GLY A 87 11.86 -13.37 41.89
C GLY A 87 11.59 -11.89 42.19
N ALA A 88 10.33 -11.48 42.08
CA ALA A 88 9.83 -10.39 42.92
C ALA A 88 9.83 -10.87 44.38
N GLY A 89 10.85 -10.48 45.13
CA GLY A 89 10.80 -10.47 46.58
C GLY A 89 10.08 -9.20 47.03
N ASP A 90 8.93 -9.36 47.67
CA ASP A 90 8.34 -8.38 48.57
C ASP A 90 8.24 -9.11 49.93
N PRO A 91 8.33 -8.46 51.11
CA PRO A 91 7.73 -7.15 51.37
C PRO A 91 8.52 -6.23 52.33
N THR A 92 7.99 -5.03 52.53
CA THR A 92 8.03 -4.21 53.77
C THR A 92 8.82 -2.90 53.65
N GLY A 93 8.05 -1.81 53.58
CA GLY A 93 8.54 -0.44 53.67
C GLY A 93 7.38 0.54 53.78
N SER A 94 6.47 0.30 54.72
CA SER A 94 5.47 1.29 55.13
C SER A 94 6.18 2.53 55.67
N SER A 95 6.10 3.66 54.97
CA SER A 95 6.24 4.97 55.61
C SER A 95 5.36 6.01 54.93
N THR A 96 4.24 6.24 55.57
CA THR A 96 3.32 7.37 55.48
C THR A 96 4.04 8.72 55.59
N LEU A 97 3.63 9.74 54.82
CA LEU A 97 3.03 11.01 55.31
C LEU A 97 3.16 12.19 54.30
N HIS A 98 2.00 12.79 54.03
CA HIS A 98 1.65 14.19 53.69
C HIS A 98 2.36 14.96 52.57
N HIS A 99 1.57 15.47 51.62
CA HIS A 99 1.22 16.91 51.60
C HIS A 99 -0.05 17.20 50.78
N THR A 100 -0.66 18.34 51.09
CA THR A 100 -2.06 18.72 50.96
C THR A 100 -2.42 19.46 49.66
N ALA A 101 -3.68 19.24 49.25
CA ALA A 101 -4.64 20.11 48.56
C ALA A 101 -4.22 21.50 48.02
N GLY A 102 -4.69 21.80 46.80
CA GLY A 102 -4.94 23.15 46.29
C GLY A 102 -5.32 23.16 44.80
N PRO A 103 -6.59 23.47 44.41
CA PRO A 103 -7.05 23.39 43.02
C PRO A 103 -7.41 24.76 42.43
N GLU A 104 -6.61 25.36 41.55
CA GLU A 104 -6.99 26.56 40.77
C GLU A 104 -6.19 26.59 39.45
N GLY A 105 -6.70 26.90 38.26
CA GLY A 105 -8.02 27.35 37.84
C GLY A 105 -8.02 27.66 36.33
N ARG A 106 -9.22 27.66 35.74
CA ARG A 106 -9.76 28.57 34.72
C ARG A 106 -9.06 28.61 33.35
N ASP A 107 -9.75 28.10 32.33
CA ASP A 107 -10.54 28.89 31.38
C ASP A 107 -9.72 29.93 30.61
N SER A 108 -9.57 29.71 29.30
CA SER A 108 -10.17 30.62 28.30
C SER A 108 -10.01 30.04 26.91
N VAL A 109 -11.17 29.71 26.33
CA VAL A 109 -11.45 29.84 24.91
C VAL A 109 -11.10 31.25 24.44
N ASP A 110 -10.49 31.38 23.26
CA ASP A 110 -10.90 32.45 22.36
C ASP A 110 -10.79 32.00 20.90
N ARG A 111 -11.95 31.94 20.27
CA ARG A 111 -12.15 31.93 18.82
C ARG A 111 -12.25 33.40 18.42
N MET A 112 -11.42 33.84 17.48
CA MET A 112 -11.82 34.95 16.62
C MET A 112 -11.51 34.63 15.16
N SER A 113 -12.61 34.36 14.44
CA SER A 113 -12.76 34.61 13.02
C SER A 113 -13.07 36.09 12.81
N THR A 114 -12.43 36.73 11.83
CA THR A 114 -12.84 37.88 10.98
C THR A 114 -11.53 38.45 10.41
N GLU A 115 -11.34 38.80 9.14
CA GLU A 115 -12.15 39.03 7.94
C GLU A 115 -11.24 38.75 6.72
#